data_AF-A0A0S8H4E4-F1
#
_entry.id   AF-A0A0S8H4E4-F1
#
_cell.length_a   1.000
_cell.length_b   1.000
_cell.length_c   1.000
_cell.angle_alpha   90.00
_cell.angle_beta   90.00
_cell.angle_gamma   90.00
#
_symmetry.space_group_name_H-M   'P 1'
#
loop_
_entity.id
_entity.type
_entity.pdbx_description
1 polymer ?
#
loop_
_entity_poly.entity_id
_entity_poly.type
_entity_poly.pdbx_seq_one_letter_code
_entity_poly.pdbx_strand_id
1 'polypeptide(L)'
;MLAVSAVALVAIIVSDFLVPPTPEDQFRILRHEMNELRLAADSCREAVEREEAELRAIDARFDSLRARIDYFERLDPRGVPADSYEAYLDVFNAYNAGIPERTAAGDTLEAHYQACRQLVWRHNQIADSARALAEELGLLRDSLGDEPRR
;
A
#
# COMPACT_ATOMS: atom_id res chain seq x y z
N MET A 1 -45.20 44.95 4.33
CA MET A 1 -44.62 44.92 5.68
C MET A 1 -43.17 44.49 5.56
N LEU A 2 -42.27 45.38 5.98
CA LEU A 2 -40.81 45.27 5.87
C LEU A 2 -40.25 44.37 6.96
N ALA A 3 -39.28 43.52 6.61
CA ALA A 3 -38.24 43.07 7.52
C ALA A 3 -36.94 42.92 6.73
N VAL A 4 -36.25 44.04 6.56
CA VAL A 4 -34.85 44.08 6.10
C VAL A 4 -34.01 43.62 7.28
N SER A 5 -33.50 42.38 7.24
CA SER A 5 -32.47 41.93 8.17
C SER A 5 -31.11 42.08 7.51
N ALA A 6 -30.44 43.18 7.82
CA ALA A 6 -29.03 43.39 7.52
C ALA A 6 -28.20 42.44 8.39
N VAL A 7 -27.58 41.44 7.78
CA VAL A 7 -26.51 40.67 8.41
C VAL A 7 -25.20 41.28 7.96
N ALA A 8 -24.62 42.10 8.84
CA ALA A 8 -23.24 42.55 8.71
C ALA A 8 -22.33 41.34 8.94
N LEU A 9 -21.77 40.78 7.87
CA LEU A 9 -20.73 39.77 7.98
C LEU A 9 -19.40 40.49 8.27
N VAL A 10 -18.99 40.45 9.53
CA VAL A 10 -17.67 40.90 9.96
C VAL A 10 -16.64 39.96 9.34
N ALA A 11 -15.90 40.46 8.35
CA ALA A 11 -14.69 39.80 7.86
C ALA A 11 -13.60 39.94 8.93
N ILE A 12 -13.41 38.90 9.73
CA ILE A 12 -12.22 38.80 10.58
C ILE A 12 -11.06 38.43 9.66
N ILE A 13 -10.29 39.44 9.25
CA ILE A 13 -8.97 39.22 8.65
C ILE A 13 -8.05 38.85 9.83
N VAL A 14 -7.92 37.56 10.10
CA VAL A 14 -6.79 37.06 10.91
C VAL A 14 -5.58 37.10 9.99
N SER A 15 -4.87 38.21 10.02
CA SER A 15 -3.51 38.30 9.47
C SER A 15 -2.57 37.53 10.39
N ASP A 16 -2.61 36.20 10.31
CA ASP A 16 -1.51 35.38 10.81
C ASP A 16 -0.28 35.72 9.97
N PHE A 17 0.59 36.53 10.55
CA PHE A 17 1.95 36.74 10.06
C PHE A 17 2.65 35.38 10.13
N LEU A 18 2.66 34.67 9.01
CA LEU A 18 3.41 33.43 8.82
C LEU A 18 4.90 33.74 8.96
N VAL A 19 5.41 33.70 10.18
CA VAL A 19 6.84 33.56 10.41
C VAL A 19 7.25 32.26 9.71
N PRO A 20 8.11 32.31 8.68
CA PRO A 20 8.54 31.09 8.02
C PRO A 20 9.22 30.19 9.05
N PRO A 21 8.97 28.87 9.02
CA PRO A 21 9.53 27.95 10.00
C PRO A 21 11.05 28.06 9.99
N THR A 22 11.66 28.09 11.18
CA THR A 22 13.11 28.08 11.29
C THR A 22 13.69 26.78 10.70
N PRO A 23 14.96 26.76 10.29
CA PRO A 23 15.59 25.53 9.84
C PRO A 23 15.48 24.36 10.84
N GLU A 24 15.56 24.65 12.14
CA GLU A 24 15.37 23.65 13.20
C GLU A 24 13.93 23.11 13.23
N ASP A 25 12.93 24.00 13.07
CA ASP A 25 11.53 23.59 12.95
C ASP A 25 11.30 22.72 11.72
N GLN A 26 11.88 23.09 10.58
CA GLN A 26 11.79 22.33 9.34
C GLN A 26 12.39 20.92 9.50
N PHE A 27 13.58 20.79 10.08
CA PHE A 27 14.16 19.47 10.37
C PHE A 27 13.34 18.64 11.35
N ARG A 28 12.79 19.27 12.39
CA ARG A 28 11.92 18.59 13.36
C ARG A 28 10.67 18.03 12.67
N ILE A 29 10.04 18.82 11.80
CA ILE A 29 8.88 18.40 11.00
C ILE A 29 9.26 17.24 10.08
N LEU A 30 10.31 17.38 9.27
CA LEU A 30 10.77 16.34 8.34
C LEU A 30 11.11 15.04 9.08
N ARG A 31 11.80 15.12 10.22
CA ARG A 31 12.12 13.94 11.05
C ARG A 31 10.87 13.27 11.61
N HIS A 32 9.90 14.05 12.07
CA HIS A 32 8.64 13.51 12.55
C HIS A 32 7.91 12.78 11.42
N GLU A 33 7.76 13.42 10.25
CA GLU A 33 7.11 12.80 9.10
C GLU A 33 7.83 11.53 8.60
N MET A 34 9.18 11.52 8.60
CA MET A 34 9.94 10.31 8.28
C MET A 34 9.67 9.17 9.24
N ASN A 35 9.56 9.44 10.54
CA ASN A 35 9.27 8.42 11.54
C ASN A 35 7.85 7.85 11.36
N GLU A 36 6.86 8.72 11.14
CA GLU A 36 5.49 8.30 10.86
C GLU A 36 5.42 7.41 9.61
N LEU A 37 6.10 7.79 8.53
CA LEU A 37 6.12 6.98 7.30
C LEU A 37 6.82 5.64 7.48
N ARG A 38 7.86 5.55 8.32
CA ARG A 38 8.51 4.28 8.64
C ARG A 38 7.56 3.35 9.40
N LEU A 39 6.90 3.86 10.44
CA LEU A 39 5.91 3.08 11.20
C LEU A 39 4.76 2.61 10.29
N ALA A 40 4.26 3.49 9.43
CA ALA A 40 3.25 3.14 8.44
C ALA A 40 3.74 2.08 7.45
N ALA A 41 4.98 2.19 6.95
CA ALA A 41 5.56 1.24 6.02
C ALA A 41 5.78 -0.14 6.66
N ASP A 42 6.24 -0.19 7.91
CA ASP A 42 6.39 -1.44 8.67
C ASP A 42 5.03 -2.12 8.87
N SER A 43 4.01 -1.37 9.29
CA SER A 43 2.65 -1.88 9.41
C SER A 43 2.07 -2.36 8.06
N CYS A 44 2.42 -1.67 6.96
CA CYS A 44 1.99 -2.03 5.62
C CYS A 44 2.63 -3.35 5.16
N ARG A 45 3.93 -3.52 5.44
CA ARG A 45 4.65 -4.79 5.17
C ARG A 45 3.98 -5.96 5.89
N GLU A 46 3.69 -5.82 7.17
CA GLU A 46 3.02 -6.88 7.92
C GLU A 46 1.61 -7.21 7.37
N ALA A 47 0.88 -6.22 6.85
CA ALA A 47 -0.41 -6.45 6.22
C ALA A 47 -0.27 -7.23 4.90
N VAL A 48 0.66 -6.82 4.04
CA VAL A 48 0.98 -7.52 2.78
C VAL A 48 1.40 -8.96 3.05
N GLU A 49 2.27 -9.21 4.04
CA GLU A 49 2.71 -10.58 4.39
C GLU A 49 1.54 -11.49 4.80
N ARG A 50 0.54 -10.95 5.52
CA ARG A 50 -0.67 -11.71 5.88
C ARG A 50 -1.54 -12.01 4.67
N GLU A 51 -1.74 -11.04 3.78
CA GLU A 51 -2.53 -11.20 2.57
C GLU A 51 -1.87 -12.15 1.57
N GLU A 52 -0.55 -12.11 1.44
CA GLU A 52 0.21 -13.10 0.66
C GLU A 52 0.06 -14.51 1.24
N ALA A 53 0.01 -14.65 2.57
CA ALA A 53 -0.21 -15.95 3.21
C ALA A 53 -1.64 -16.45 2.95
N GLU A 54 -2.63 -15.57 3.02
CA GLU A 54 -4.03 -15.88 2.72
C GLU A 54 -4.21 -16.31 1.25
N LEU A 55 -3.69 -15.52 0.30
CA LEU A 55 -3.76 -15.85 -1.12
C LEU A 55 -3.06 -17.18 -1.43
N ARG A 56 -1.90 -17.46 -0.82
CA ARG A 56 -1.23 -18.75 -0.95
C ARG A 56 -2.07 -19.93 -0.44
N ALA A 57 -2.81 -19.74 0.66
CA ALA A 57 -3.70 -20.77 1.17
C ALA A 57 -4.90 -21.02 0.23
N ILE A 58 -5.45 -19.95 -0.37
CA ILE A 58 -6.49 -20.06 -1.38
C ILE A 58 -5.95 -20.77 -2.63
N ASP A 59 -4.77 -20.40 -3.12
CA ASP A 59 -4.12 -21.02 -4.27
C ASP A 59 -3.87 -22.52 -4.05
N ALA A 60 -3.40 -22.92 -2.86
CA ALA A 60 -3.21 -24.34 -2.54
C ALA A 60 -4.53 -25.14 -2.60
N ARG A 61 -5.66 -24.53 -2.18
CA ARG A 61 -6.99 -25.13 -2.31
C ARG A 61 -7.39 -25.27 -3.79
N PHE A 62 -7.12 -24.25 -4.59
CA PHE A 62 -7.35 -24.26 -6.03
C PHE A 62 -6.55 -25.34 -6.74
N ASP A 63 -5.27 -25.49 -6.42
CA ASP A 63 -4.40 -26.52 -6.97
C ASP A 63 -4.92 -27.92 -6.62
N SER A 64 -5.38 -28.12 -5.39
CA SER A 64 -6.00 -29.39 -4.98
C SER A 64 -7.29 -29.70 -5.76
N LEU A 65 -8.14 -28.71 -5.98
CA LEU A 65 -9.37 -28.87 -6.76
C LEU A 65 -9.05 -29.14 -8.24
N ARG A 66 -8.09 -28.41 -8.81
CA ARG A 66 -7.62 -28.61 -10.19
C ARG A 66 -7.05 -30.01 -10.39
N ALA A 67 -6.21 -30.49 -9.47
CA ALA A 67 -5.68 -31.85 -9.54
C ALA A 67 -6.78 -32.93 -9.50
N ARG A 68 -7.87 -32.70 -8.76
CA ARG A 68 -9.03 -33.60 -8.73
C ARG A 68 -9.85 -33.53 -10.02
N ILE A 69 -10.04 -32.35 -10.59
CA ILE A 69 -10.64 -32.17 -11.93
C ILE A 69 -9.82 -32.95 -12.97
N ASP A 70 -8.51 -32.73 -13.01
CA ASP A 70 -7.59 -33.42 -13.93
C ASP A 70 -7.57 -34.94 -13.71
N TYR A 71 -7.81 -35.41 -12.48
CA TYR A 71 -7.94 -36.84 -12.21
C TYR A 71 -9.18 -37.41 -12.90
N PHE A 72 -10.35 -36.81 -12.72
CA PHE A 72 -11.59 -37.27 -13.34
C PHE A 72 -11.54 -37.21 -14.87
N GLU A 73 -11.00 -36.12 -15.42
CA GLU A 73 -10.87 -35.92 -16.88
C GLU A 73 -9.93 -36.93 -17.54
N ARG A 74 -9.01 -37.56 -16.78
CA ARG A 74 -8.08 -38.59 -17.28
C ARG A 74 -8.63 -40.02 -17.20
N LEU A 75 -9.76 -40.26 -16.55
CA LEU A 75 -10.31 -41.61 -16.38
C LEU A 75 -10.71 -42.26 -17.71
N ASP A 76 -11.32 -41.50 -18.63
CA ASP A 76 -11.66 -41.94 -19.99
C ASP A 76 -11.45 -40.78 -20.96
N PRO A 77 -10.72 -40.97 -22.08
CA PRO A 77 -10.44 -39.92 -23.05
C PRO A 77 -11.69 -39.37 -23.78
N ARG A 78 -12.84 -40.05 -23.68
CA ARG A 78 -14.11 -39.60 -24.26
C ARG A 78 -14.89 -38.67 -23.32
N GLY A 79 -14.42 -38.48 -22.08
CA GLY A 79 -15.05 -37.65 -21.07
C GLY A 79 -15.16 -38.36 -19.71
N VAL A 80 -15.65 -37.63 -18.71
CA VAL A 80 -15.80 -38.18 -17.35
C VAL A 80 -16.85 -39.30 -17.32
N PRO A 81 -16.53 -40.49 -16.81
CA PRO A 81 -17.48 -41.60 -16.67
C PRO A 81 -18.74 -41.23 -15.87
N ALA A 82 -19.90 -41.78 -16.27
CA ALA A 82 -21.20 -41.44 -15.69
C ALA A 82 -21.31 -41.73 -14.18
N ASP A 83 -20.64 -42.79 -13.70
CA ASP A 83 -20.57 -43.16 -12.28
C ASP A 83 -19.74 -42.18 -11.42
N SER A 84 -18.88 -41.40 -12.06
CA SER A 84 -18.00 -40.41 -11.43
C SER A 84 -18.43 -38.96 -11.70
N TYR A 85 -19.45 -38.76 -12.54
CA TYR A 85 -19.80 -37.44 -13.08
C TYR A 85 -20.32 -36.47 -12.02
N GLU A 86 -21.16 -36.94 -11.09
CA GLU A 86 -21.65 -36.10 -9.99
C GLU A 86 -20.50 -35.63 -9.09
N ALA A 87 -19.59 -36.53 -8.73
CA ALA A 87 -18.43 -36.17 -7.92
C ALA A 87 -17.48 -35.20 -8.65
N TYR A 88 -17.35 -35.33 -9.97
CA TYR A 88 -16.64 -34.35 -10.81
C TYR A 88 -17.32 -32.98 -10.77
N LEU A 89 -18.65 -32.93 -10.96
CA LEU A 89 -19.41 -31.68 -10.93
C LEU A 89 -19.29 -30.96 -9.59
N ASP A 90 -19.31 -31.70 -8.47
CA ASP A 90 -19.10 -31.12 -7.14
C ASP A 90 -17.74 -30.40 -7.03
N VAL A 91 -16.67 -31.04 -7.50
CA VAL A 91 -15.32 -30.44 -7.49
C VAL A 91 -15.23 -29.25 -8.45
N PHE A 92 -15.76 -29.42 -9.66
CA PHE A 92 -15.73 -28.38 -10.69
C PHE A 92 -16.52 -27.13 -10.24
N ASN A 93 -17.69 -27.33 -9.62
CA ASN A 93 -18.50 -26.25 -9.06
C ASN A 93 -17.81 -25.60 -7.87
N ALA A 94 -17.16 -26.36 -6.98
CA ALA A 94 -16.38 -25.80 -5.88
C ALA A 94 -15.20 -24.95 -6.38
N TYR A 95 -14.51 -25.41 -7.42
CA TYR A 95 -13.44 -24.65 -8.08
C TYR A 95 -13.97 -23.32 -8.62
N ASN A 96 -15.05 -23.36 -9.41
CA ASN A 96 -15.64 -22.16 -10.01
C ASN A 96 -16.21 -21.19 -8.96
N ALA A 97 -16.87 -21.71 -7.93
CA ALA A 97 -17.44 -20.90 -6.85
C ALA A 97 -16.37 -20.15 -6.05
N GLY A 98 -15.15 -20.69 -5.97
CA GLY A 98 -14.03 -20.02 -5.31
C GLY A 98 -13.37 -18.92 -6.13
N ILE A 99 -13.66 -18.80 -7.44
CA ILE A 99 -12.94 -17.85 -8.32
C ILE A 99 -13.10 -16.41 -7.84
N PRO A 100 -14.31 -15.93 -7.48
CA PRO A 100 -14.48 -14.57 -6.98
C PRO A 100 -13.67 -14.27 -5.71
N GLU A 101 -13.60 -15.21 -4.77
CA GLU A 101 -12.82 -15.07 -3.53
C GLU A 101 -11.32 -14.94 -3.84
N ARG A 102 -10.80 -15.83 -4.70
CA ARG A 102 -9.41 -15.78 -5.14
C ARG A 102 -9.06 -14.48 -5.84
N THR A 103 -9.92 -14.02 -6.75
CA THR A 103 -9.74 -12.75 -7.46
C THR A 103 -9.74 -11.57 -6.49
N ALA A 104 -10.71 -11.53 -5.57
CA ALA A 104 -10.79 -10.47 -4.57
C ALA A 104 -9.54 -10.42 -3.68
N ALA A 105 -9.04 -11.58 -3.22
CA ALA A 105 -7.80 -11.64 -2.45
C ALA A 105 -6.59 -11.13 -3.24
N GLY A 106 -6.48 -11.47 -4.52
CA GLY A 106 -5.44 -10.94 -5.41
C GLY A 106 -5.54 -9.43 -5.62
N ASP A 107 -6.75 -8.91 -5.86
CA ASP A 107 -7.00 -7.48 -6.04
C ASP A 107 -6.69 -6.68 -4.76
N THR A 108 -7.06 -7.20 -3.59
CA THR A 108 -6.74 -6.60 -2.30
C THR A 108 -5.23 -6.54 -2.07
N LEU A 109 -4.52 -7.66 -2.28
CA LEU A 109 -3.08 -7.72 -2.13
C LEU A 109 -2.37 -6.72 -3.05
N GLU A 110 -2.79 -6.63 -4.33
CA GLU A 110 -2.23 -5.66 -5.27
C GLU A 110 -2.50 -4.23 -4.81
N ALA A 111 -3.73 -3.91 -4.40
CA ALA A 111 -4.08 -2.58 -3.90
C ALA A 111 -3.24 -2.17 -2.68
N HIS A 112 -3.02 -3.09 -1.74
CA HIS A 112 -2.18 -2.83 -0.57
C HIS A 112 -0.70 -2.72 -0.92
N TYR A 113 -0.18 -3.57 -1.82
CA TYR A 113 1.18 -3.43 -2.31
C TYR A 113 1.42 -2.06 -2.95
N GLN A 114 0.49 -1.59 -3.76
CA GLN A 114 0.52 -0.24 -4.34
C GLN A 114 0.52 0.85 -3.27
N ALA A 115 -0.33 0.73 -2.25
CA ALA A 115 -0.35 1.66 -1.12
C ALA A 115 1.00 1.69 -0.37
N CYS A 116 1.60 0.52 -0.10
CA CYS A 116 2.92 0.44 0.54
C CYS A 116 4.00 1.13 -0.30
N ARG A 117 3.98 0.97 -1.63
CA ARG A 117 4.92 1.66 -2.52
C ARG A 117 4.80 3.17 -2.45
N GLN A 118 3.59 3.71 -2.29
CA GLN A 118 3.40 5.15 -2.12
C GLN A 118 4.00 5.66 -0.81
N LEU A 119 3.95 4.88 0.27
CA LEU A 119 4.61 5.24 1.53
C LEU A 119 6.13 5.33 1.37
N VAL A 120 6.74 4.35 0.69
CA VAL A 120 8.19 4.36 0.41
C VAL A 120 8.57 5.54 -0.49
N TRP A 121 7.78 5.81 -1.53
CA TRP A 121 8.01 6.95 -2.41
C TRP A 121 7.96 8.27 -1.64
N ARG A 122 6.94 8.47 -0.79
CA ARG A 122 6.83 9.67 0.05
C ARG A 122 7.98 9.77 1.04
N HIS A 123 8.39 8.66 1.66
CA HIS A 123 9.54 8.65 2.57
C HIS A 123 10.81 9.14 1.85
N ASN A 124 11.04 8.69 0.61
CA ASN A 124 12.20 9.12 -0.18
C ASN A 124 12.13 10.62 -0.52
N GLN A 125 10.96 11.15 -0.87
CA GLN A 125 10.80 12.59 -1.09
C GLN A 125 11.12 13.43 0.15
N ILE A 126 10.70 12.97 1.33
CA ILE A 126 11.01 13.66 2.59
C ILE A 126 12.51 13.58 2.90
N ALA A 127 13.12 12.41 2.67
CA ALA A 127 14.56 12.24 2.84
C ALA A 127 15.37 13.15 1.90
N ASP A 128 14.94 13.30 0.64
CA ASP A 128 15.55 14.23 -0.32
C ASP A 128 15.32 15.69 0.08
N SER A 129 14.14 16.02 0.61
CA SER A 129 13.85 17.36 1.16
C SER A 129 14.75 17.70 2.35
N ALA A 130 14.97 16.73 3.24
CA ALA A 130 15.88 16.89 4.38
C ALA A 130 17.33 17.05 3.92
N ARG A 131 17.75 16.34 2.87
CA ARG A 131 19.08 16.50 2.27
C ARG A 131 19.23 17.91 1.68
N ALA A 132 18.27 18.37 0.88
CA ALA A 132 18.29 19.69 0.28
C ALA A 132 18.38 20.81 1.33
N LEU A 133 17.60 20.72 2.41
CA LEU A 133 17.68 21.67 3.53
C LEU A 133 19.07 21.65 4.20
N ALA A 134 19.65 20.47 4.40
CA ALA A 134 20.99 20.35 4.97
C ALA A 134 22.09 20.91 4.05
N GLU A 135 21.93 20.79 2.73
CA GLU A 135 22.82 21.41 1.74
C GLU A 135 22.70 22.94 1.75
N GLU A 136 21.48 23.48 1.79
CA GLU A 136 21.22 24.93 1.85
C GLU A 136 21.86 25.57 3.09
N LEU A 137 21.82 24.87 4.23
CA LEU A 137 22.42 25.32 5.49
C LEU A 137 23.93 25.06 5.56
N GLY A 138 24.53 24.47 4.52
CA GLY A 138 25.95 24.15 4.46
C GLY A 138 26.37 22.97 5.35
N LEU A 139 25.44 22.26 5.98
CA LEU A 139 25.71 21.17 6.93
C LEU A 139 26.33 19.93 6.26
N LEU A 140 26.22 19.81 4.93
CA LEU A 140 26.76 18.68 4.17
C LEU A 140 28.09 18.99 3.47
N ARG A 141 28.46 20.27 3.32
CA ARG A 141 29.66 20.71 2.58
C ARG A 141 30.97 20.46 3.34
N ASP A 142 30.92 20.40 4.67
CA ASP A 142 32.10 20.18 5.53
C ASP A 142 32.51 18.69 5.65
N SER A 143 31.75 17.75 5.06
CA SER A 143 32.02 16.30 5.17
C SER A 143 32.89 15.72 4.04
N LEU A 144 33.18 16.49 2.98
CA LEU A 144 33.89 16.00 1.78
C LEU A 144 35.13 16.83 1.37
N GLY A 145 35.70 17.66 2.25
CA GLY A 145 36.95 18.35 1.91
C GLY A 145 37.65 19.04 3.08
N ASP A 146 38.60 18.34 3.70
CA ASP A 146 40.00 18.77 3.68
C ASP A 146 40.91 17.62 4.17
N GLU A 147 41.30 16.72 3.25
CA GLU A 147 42.46 15.87 3.48
C GLU A 147 43.66 16.56 2.79
N PRO A 148 44.63 17.11 3.55
CA PRO A 148 45.76 17.77 2.94
C PRO A 148 46.64 16.70 2.28
N ARG A 149 46.69 16.71 0.94
CA ARG A 149 47.72 15.97 0.18
C ARG A 149 49.09 16.45 0.65
N ARG A 150 49.78 15.61 1.40
CA ARG A 150 51.23 15.69 1.64
C ARG A 150 51.98 14.92 0.57
#